data_AF-A0A7S4VZ82-F1
#
_entry.id   AF-A0A7S4VZ82-F1
#
_cell.length_a   1.000
_cell.length_b   1.000
_cell.length_c   1.000
_cell.angle_alpha   90.00
_cell.angle_beta   90.00
_cell.angle_gamma   90.00
#
_symmetry.space_group_name_H-M   'P 1'
#
loop_
_entity.id
_entity.type
_entity.pdbx_description
1 polymer ?
#
loop_
_entity_poly.entity_id
_entity_poly.type
_entity_poly.pdbx_seq_one_letter_code
_entity_poly.pdbx_strand_id
1 'polypeptide(L)'
;MLPKSCFLLCVLLLSLVEANAAAEGEQVEKPKRPRDPRHSPSAPNNRIPEPLTDAEGLAFLEKKGKEEGVTTLHTRLLYKPLKHGQGAHHPSPYSTVKVFHRASLPNGTEIGTSGFGEEAVPLTTQPYKLVKGWSWLLQDMVEGDRWEMYLPAEYAYGAEGEAAVPPHSALIVECELLEVEGVSKLPRSVRAHETANAEL
;
A
#
# COMPACT_ATOMS: atom_id res chain seq x y z
N MET A 1 -62.10 25.80 -3.78
CA MET A 1 -61.89 27.24 -4.05
C MET A 1 -62.07 28.01 -2.74
N LEU A 2 -61.00 28.63 -2.22
CA LEU A 2 -60.92 29.79 -1.30
C LEU A 2 -59.48 29.81 -0.70
N PRO A 3 -58.92 30.97 -0.33
CA PRO A 3 -57.69 31.45 -0.93
C PRO A 3 -56.57 31.79 0.07
N LYS A 4 -55.48 32.26 -0.52
CA LYS A 4 -54.17 32.59 0.03
C LYS A 4 -54.17 33.81 0.94
N SER A 5 -53.28 33.71 1.94
CA SER A 5 -52.32 34.74 2.38
C SER A 5 -52.79 35.88 3.27
N CYS A 6 -51.79 36.35 4.04
CA CYS A 6 -51.64 37.70 4.61
C CYS A 6 -52.46 37.92 5.90
N PHE A 7 -51.95 38.38 7.04
CA PHE A 7 -50.73 39.07 7.46
C PHE A 7 -50.49 38.61 8.92
N LEU A 8 -49.25 38.31 9.33
CA LEU A 8 -48.47 39.27 10.12
C LEU A 8 -49.29 39.90 11.26
N LEU A 9 -49.07 39.47 12.50
CA LEU A 9 -48.48 40.32 13.52
C LEU A 9 -48.42 39.56 14.85
N CYS A 10 -47.21 39.53 15.39
CA CYS A 10 -46.97 40.03 16.73
C CYS A 10 -47.79 39.39 17.87
N VAL A 11 -47.19 38.48 18.61
CA VAL A 11 -46.18 38.81 19.65
C VAL A 11 -46.84 38.43 20.97
N LEU A 12 -46.07 37.69 21.76
CA LEU A 12 -46.15 37.63 23.21
C LEU A 12 -47.33 36.88 23.84
N LEU A 13 -46.94 36.04 24.80
CA LEU A 13 -47.61 35.75 26.07
C LEU A 13 -48.72 34.69 26.01
N LEU A 14 -48.42 33.47 26.47
CA LEU A 14 -48.62 33.09 27.88
C LEU A 14 -48.58 31.55 28.05
N SER A 15 -47.62 31.10 28.86
CA SER A 15 -47.84 30.18 29.99
C SER A 15 -47.66 28.66 29.83
N LEU A 16 -46.95 28.12 30.84
CA LEU A 16 -46.67 26.72 31.22
C LEU A 16 -45.56 26.05 30.39
N VAL A 17 -44.37 25.79 30.94
CA VAL A 17 -44.15 24.87 32.06
C VAL A 17 -43.10 25.38 33.05
N GLU A 18 -43.30 24.98 34.29
CA GLU A 18 -42.80 25.52 35.55
C GLU A 18 -41.32 25.29 35.83
N ALA A 19 -40.84 26.18 36.69
CA ALA A 19 -39.55 26.19 37.34
C ALA A 19 -39.32 24.95 38.22
N ASN A 20 -38.06 24.52 38.29
CA ASN A 20 -37.53 23.96 39.52
C ASN A 20 -36.18 24.62 39.80
N ALA A 21 -36.14 25.38 40.89
CA ALA A 21 -34.95 26.01 41.42
C ALA A 21 -34.20 25.02 42.33
N ALA A 22 -32.87 25.03 42.30
CA ALA A 22 -32.04 25.30 43.47
C ALA A 22 -30.57 24.87 43.27
N ALA A 23 -29.70 25.66 43.90
CA ALA A 23 -28.33 25.37 44.34
C ALA A 23 -27.20 25.58 43.32
N GLU A 24 -26.67 26.81 43.37
CA GLU A 24 -25.29 27.14 43.02
C GLU A 24 -24.32 26.27 43.81
N GLY A 25 -23.33 25.70 43.11
CA GLY A 25 -22.21 24.97 43.65
C GLY A 25 -20.96 25.37 42.89
N GLU A 26 -20.06 26.04 43.60
CA GLU A 26 -18.84 26.70 43.18
C GLU A 26 -17.87 25.80 42.38
N GLN A 27 -17.44 26.27 41.21
CA GLN A 27 -16.37 25.66 40.42
C GLN A 27 -15.02 25.97 41.07
N VAL A 28 -14.50 25.03 41.84
CA VAL A 28 -13.09 25.07 42.29
C VAL A 28 -12.19 24.71 41.10
N GLU A 29 -11.78 25.72 40.33
CA GLU A 29 -10.72 25.58 39.33
C GLU A 29 -9.42 25.19 40.06
N LYS A 30 -8.98 23.94 39.89
CA LYS A 30 -7.69 23.46 40.43
C LYS A 30 -6.55 24.37 39.94
N PRO A 31 -5.61 24.81 40.79
CA PRO A 31 -4.52 25.66 40.37
C PRO A 31 -3.66 24.94 39.32
N LYS A 32 -3.53 25.56 38.14
CA LYS A 32 -2.57 25.13 37.11
C LYS A 32 -1.16 25.19 37.72
N ARG A 33 -0.53 24.02 37.89
CA ARG A 33 0.86 23.95 38.34
C ARG A 33 1.73 24.79 37.40
N PRO A 34 2.73 25.53 37.90
CA PRO A 34 3.68 26.23 37.05
C PRO A 34 4.39 25.21 36.16
N ARG A 35 4.42 25.47 34.85
CA ARG A 35 5.12 24.60 33.88
C ARG A 35 6.60 24.61 34.23
N ASP A 36 7.18 23.45 34.51
CA ASP A 36 8.63 23.30 34.68
C ASP A 36 9.29 23.68 33.34
N PRO A 37 10.14 24.73 33.28
CA PRO A 37 10.80 25.14 32.05
C PRO A 37 11.78 24.09 31.50
N ARG A 38 12.01 22.98 32.21
CA ARG A 38 12.85 21.86 31.75
C ARG A 38 12.11 20.81 30.94
N HIS A 39 10.78 20.89 30.82
CA HIS A 39 10.02 20.08 29.85
C HIS A 39 9.78 20.91 28.59
N SER A 40 10.83 21.01 27.77
CA SER A 40 10.65 21.38 26.37
C SER A 40 9.82 20.26 25.72
N PRO A 41 8.71 20.56 25.01
CA PRO A 41 8.12 19.55 24.14
C PRO A 41 9.19 19.18 23.12
N SER A 42 9.68 17.94 23.20
CA SER A 42 10.58 17.38 22.19
C SER A 42 10.02 17.77 20.83
N ALA A 43 10.81 18.47 20.02
CA ALA A 43 10.43 18.85 18.67
C ALA A 43 9.82 17.64 17.95
N PRO A 44 8.80 17.81 17.07
CA PRO A 44 8.32 16.71 16.25
C PRO A 44 9.54 16.08 15.58
N ASN A 45 9.77 14.81 15.90
CA ASN A 45 10.98 14.09 15.57
C ASN A 45 11.10 14.02 14.04
N ASN A 46 11.77 15.00 13.43
CA ASN A 46 12.06 15.02 12.00
C ASN A 46 13.19 14.04 11.63
N ARG A 47 13.37 12.99 12.46
CA ARG A 47 14.24 11.86 12.10
C ARG A 47 13.50 11.10 11.01
N ILE A 48 14.16 10.99 9.86
CA ILE A 48 13.89 9.91 8.93
C ILE A 48 13.89 8.62 9.78
N PRO A 49 12.80 7.84 9.82
CA PRO A 49 12.80 6.60 10.58
C PRO A 49 13.99 5.77 10.11
N GLU A 50 14.79 5.30 11.06
CA GLU A 50 15.92 4.42 10.77
C GLU A 50 15.44 3.29 9.86
N PRO A 51 16.25 2.89 8.87
CA PRO A 51 15.92 1.75 8.03
C PRO A 51 15.60 0.53 8.91
N LEU A 52 14.45 -0.10 8.66
CA LEU A 52 14.07 -1.34 9.32
C LEU A 52 14.95 -2.50 8.86
N THR A 53 15.47 -2.44 7.64
CA THR A 53 16.42 -3.45 7.14
C THR A 53 17.71 -3.40 7.95
N ASP A 54 18.25 -4.58 8.31
CA ASP A 54 19.52 -4.66 9.03
C ASP A 54 20.73 -4.15 8.21
N ALA A 55 21.88 -4.00 8.88
CA ALA A 55 23.07 -3.42 8.26
C ALA A 55 23.62 -4.26 7.08
N GLU A 56 23.52 -5.58 7.16
CA GLU A 56 23.99 -6.49 6.11
C GLU A 56 23.11 -6.38 4.86
N GLY A 57 21.79 -6.40 5.04
CA GLY A 57 20.80 -6.18 3.99
C GLY A 57 20.90 -4.80 3.37
N LEU A 58 21.15 -3.76 4.16
CA LEU A 58 21.39 -2.40 3.66
C LEU A 58 22.63 -2.32 2.77
N ALA A 59 23.76 -2.84 3.23
CA ALA A 59 25.00 -2.86 2.46
C ALA A 59 24.83 -3.66 1.15
N PHE A 60 24.09 -4.78 1.21
CA PHE A 60 23.72 -5.55 0.04
C PHE A 60 22.90 -4.73 -0.97
N LEU A 61 21.82 -4.06 -0.51
CA LEU A 61 20.95 -3.25 -1.37
C LEU A 61 21.70 -2.06 -1.98
N GLU A 62 22.55 -1.38 -1.21
CA GLU A 62 23.39 -0.28 -1.73
C GLU A 62 24.35 -0.74 -2.81
N LYS A 63 24.93 -1.93 -2.64
CA LYS A 63 25.78 -2.54 -3.67
C LYS A 63 24.96 -2.88 -4.91
N LYS A 64 23.80 -3.50 -4.75
CA LYS A 64 22.90 -3.86 -5.85
C LYS A 64 22.42 -2.65 -6.63
N GLY A 65 22.04 -1.56 -5.96
CA GLY A 65 21.59 -0.33 -6.61
C GLY A 65 22.65 0.36 -7.50
N LYS A 66 23.92 -0.05 -7.41
CA LYS A 66 25.01 0.46 -8.26
C LYS A 66 25.32 -0.45 -9.45
N GLU A 67 24.72 -1.63 -9.53
CA GLU A 67 24.91 -2.54 -10.66
C GLU A 67 24.19 -2.03 -11.91
N GLU A 68 24.78 -2.26 -13.09
CA GLU A 68 24.16 -1.88 -14.35
C GLU A 68 22.82 -2.61 -14.57
N GLY A 69 21.83 -1.84 -15.04
CA GLY A 69 20.47 -2.32 -15.29
C GLY A 69 19.59 -2.41 -14.05
N VAL A 70 20.11 -2.13 -12.84
CA VAL A 70 19.30 -2.06 -11.63
C VAL A 70 18.63 -0.69 -11.53
N THR A 71 17.32 -0.70 -11.34
CA THR A 71 16.51 0.49 -11.10
C THR A 71 16.12 0.55 -9.62
N THR A 72 16.25 1.74 -9.03
CA THR A 72 15.79 2.02 -7.66
C THR A 72 14.44 2.72 -7.69
N LEU A 73 13.48 2.16 -6.95
CA LEU A 73 12.17 2.73 -6.67
C LEU A 73 12.05 3.05 -5.17
N HIS A 74 11.27 4.07 -4.85
CA HIS A 74 11.10 4.53 -3.46
C HIS A 74 12.47 4.74 -2.78
N THR A 75 12.54 4.54 -1.47
CA THR A 75 13.78 4.79 -0.73
C THR A 75 14.85 3.71 -1.02
N ARG A 76 14.47 2.44 -1.21
CA ARG A 76 15.41 1.29 -1.30
C ARG A 76 14.83 0.02 -1.98
N LEU A 77 13.70 0.12 -2.69
CA LEU A 77 13.13 -1.02 -3.41
C LEU A 77 13.79 -1.11 -4.78
N LEU A 78 14.37 -2.25 -5.14
CA LEU A 78 15.18 -2.36 -6.35
C LEU A 78 14.64 -3.45 -7.27
N TYR A 79 14.84 -3.29 -8.58
CA TYR A 79 14.62 -4.37 -9.54
C TYR A 79 15.57 -4.29 -10.73
N LYS A 80 15.75 -5.42 -11.40
CA LYS A 80 16.56 -5.58 -12.61
C LYS A 80 15.78 -6.41 -13.63
N PRO A 81 15.35 -5.82 -14.76
CA PRO A 81 14.82 -6.61 -15.86
C PRO A 81 15.88 -7.57 -16.41
N LEU A 82 15.54 -8.87 -16.46
CA LEU A 82 16.35 -9.92 -17.07
C LEU A 82 15.84 -10.30 -18.47
N LYS A 83 14.52 -10.17 -18.68
CA LYS A 83 13.84 -10.40 -19.96
C LYS A 83 12.63 -9.48 -20.04
N HIS A 84 12.41 -8.92 -21.23
CA HIS A 84 11.21 -8.15 -21.54
C HIS A 84 10.13 -9.04 -22.14
N GLY A 85 8.94 -8.97 -21.55
CA GLY A 85 7.73 -9.60 -22.03
C GLY A 85 7.09 -8.87 -23.21
N GLN A 86 6.03 -9.46 -23.72
CA GLN A 86 5.23 -8.90 -24.83
C GLN A 86 3.74 -8.78 -24.45
N GLY A 87 3.41 -9.02 -23.19
CA GLY A 87 2.05 -8.86 -22.68
C GLY A 87 1.53 -7.43 -22.84
N ALA A 88 0.24 -7.31 -23.13
CA ALA A 88 -0.42 -6.01 -23.34
C ALA A 88 -0.95 -5.37 -22.04
N HIS A 89 -0.90 -6.11 -20.94
CA HIS A 89 -1.58 -5.75 -19.70
C HIS A 89 -0.70 -5.99 -18.48
N HIS A 90 -0.85 -5.08 -17.52
CA HIS A 90 -0.28 -5.19 -16.19
C HIS A 90 -1.30 -5.85 -15.24
N PRO A 91 -0.87 -6.70 -14.30
CA PRO A 91 -1.77 -7.24 -13.30
C PRO A 91 -2.23 -6.13 -12.34
N SER A 92 -3.49 -6.21 -11.91
CA SER A 92 -3.97 -5.46 -10.75
C SER A 92 -3.64 -6.22 -9.46
N PRO A 93 -3.78 -5.61 -8.27
CA PRO A 93 -3.60 -6.33 -7.01
C PRO A 93 -4.42 -7.62 -6.91
N TYR A 94 -5.59 -7.67 -7.56
CA TYR A 94 -6.56 -8.76 -7.49
C TYR A 94 -6.54 -9.70 -8.70
N SER A 95 -5.73 -9.40 -9.73
CA SER A 95 -5.56 -10.28 -10.89
C SER A 95 -5.04 -11.64 -10.45
N THR A 96 -5.54 -12.70 -11.08
CA THR A 96 -4.93 -14.02 -10.92
C THR A 96 -3.73 -14.08 -11.84
N VAL A 97 -2.56 -14.43 -11.31
CA VAL A 97 -1.31 -14.49 -12.06
C VAL A 97 -0.68 -15.86 -11.91
N LYS A 98 0.01 -16.30 -12.97
CA LYS A 98 0.91 -17.47 -12.91
C LYS A 98 2.34 -16.99 -13.03
N VAL A 99 3.18 -17.39 -12.09
CA VAL A 99 4.59 -16.98 -12.05
C VAL A 99 5.50 -18.18 -11.81
N PHE A 100 6.68 -18.15 -12.44
CA PHE A 100 7.83 -18.85 -11.90
C PHE A 100 8.58 -17.91 -10.98
N HIS A 101 9.08 -18.42 -9.86
CA HIS A 101 9.84 -17.64 -8.91
C HIS A 101 10.91 -18.46 -8.20
N ARG A 102 11.92 -17.74 -7.72
CA ARG A 102 12.85 -18.17 -6.68
C ARG A 102 13.07 -17.00 -5.72
N ALA A 103 12.97 -17.25 -4.43
CA ALA A 103 13.22 -16.28 -3.38
C ALA A 103 14.35 -16.75 -2.47
N SER A 104 15.25 -15.84 -2.11
CA SER A 104 16.37 -16.12 -1.22
C SER A 104 16.74 -14.92 -0.35
N LEU A 105 17.50 -15.20 0.71
CA LEU A 105 18.21 -14.19 1.48
C LEU A 105 19.51 -13.77 0.77
N PRO A 106 20.09 -12.60 1.07
CA PRO A 106 21.37 -12.15 0.50
C PRO A 106 22.54 -13.11 0.72
N ASN A 107 22.48 -13.95 1.77
CA ASN A 107 23.48 -14.97 2.05
C ASN A 107 23.34 -16.25 1.20
N GLY A 108 22.34 -16.32 0.32
CA GLY A 108 22.07 -17.46 -0.56
C GLY A 108 21.11 -18.51 0.00
N THR A 109 20.60 -18.37 1.22
CA THR A 109 19.55 -19.26 1.75
C THR A 109 18.28 -19.12 0.93
N GLU A 110 17.87 -20.19 0.23
CA GLU A 110 16.60 -20.25 -0.49
C GLU A 110 15.44 -20.36 0.50
N ILE A 111 14.40 -19.54 0.32
CA ILE A 111 13.22 -19.48 1.20
C ILE A 111 11.93 -19.88 0.47
N GLY A 112 11.96 -19.99 -0.85
CA GLY A 112 10.84 -20.45 -1.66
C GLY A 112 11.21 -20.53 -3.13
N THR A 113 10.67 -21.52 -3.84
CA THR A 113 10.86 -21.69 -5.28
C THR A 113 9.70 -22.45 -5.89
N SER A 114 9.32 -22.08 -7.11
CA SER A 114 8.48 -22.91 -7.98
C SER A 114 9.31 -23.67 -9.03
N GLY A 115 10.63 -23.48 -9.01
CA GLY A 115 11.52 -23.86 -10.11
C GLY A 115 11.34 -22.96 -11.34
N PHE A 116 12.17 -23.24 -12.35
CA PHE A 116 12.09 -22.70 -13.71
C PHE A 116 12.30 -23.85 -14.71
N GLY A 117 11.71 -23.75 -15.90
CA GLY A 117 11.87 -24.75 -16.97
C GLY A 117 10.65 -25.68 -17.12
N GLU A 118 10.80 -26.74 -17.92
CA GLU A 118 9.67 -27.58 -18.38
C GLU A 118 9.01 -28.40 -17.26
N GLU A 119 9.79 -28.81 -16.25
CA GLU A 119 9.28 -29.59 -15.11
C GLU A 119 8.75 -28.72 -13.95
N ALA A 120 8.93 -27.40 -14.04
CA ALA A 120 8.52 -26.48 -12.99
C ALA A 120 7.00 -26.31 -12.97
N VAL A 121 6.42 -26.22 -11.77
CA VAL A 121 4.99 -25.98 -11.59
C VAL A 121 4.77 -24.52 -11.19
N PRO A 122 4.14 -23.68 -12.02
CA PRO A 122 3.96 -22.26 -11.70
C PRO A 122 3.16 -22.04 -10.43
N LEU A 123 3.55 -21.01 -9.67
CA LEU A 123 2.73 -20.50 -8.58
C LEU A 123 1.54 -19.73 -9.18
N THR A 124 0.32 -20.17 -8.90
CA THR A 124 -0.90 -19.40 -9.18
C THR A 124 -1.27 -18.61 -7.94
N THR A 125 -1.29 -17.27 -8.03
CA THR A 125 -1.52 -16.39 -6.88
C THR A 125 -2.19 -15.07 -7.30
N GLN A 126 -2.38 -14.17 -6.35
CA GLN A 126 -2.82 -12.79 -6.58
C GLN A 126 -1.81 -11.84 -5.94
N PRO A 127 -1.43 -10.72 -6.58
CA PRO A 127 -0.38 -9.84 -6.04
C PRO A 127 -0.64 -9.37 -4.61
N TYR A 128 -1.89 -9.13 -4.19
CA TYR A 128 -2.18 -8.69 -2.81
C TYR A 128 -1.82 -9.72 -1.72
N LYS A 129 -1.61 -10.99 -2.08
CA LYS A 129 -1.21 -12.06 -1.16
C LYS A 129 0.30 -12.18 -0.98
N LEU A 130 1.07 -11.47 -1.81
CA LEU A 130 2.53 -11.49 -1.77
C LEU A 130 3.06 -10.41 -0.83
N VAL A 131 4.33 -10.53 -0.45
CA VAL A 131 5.02 -9.45 0.28
C VAL A 131 4.95 -8.14 -0.50
N LYS A 132 4.84 -7.04 0.23
CA LYS A 132 4.48 -5.72 -0.29
C LYS A 132 5.31 -5.27 -1.50
N GLY A 133 6.64 -5.44 -1.46
CA GLY A 133 7.53 -5.03 -2.54
C GLY A 133 7.34 -5.86 -3.81
N TRP A 134 7.15 -7.17 -3.67
CA TRP A 134 6.85 -8.03 -4.81
C TRP A 134 5.47 -7.71 -5.39
N SER A 135 4.46 -7.53 -4.52
CA SER A 135 3.11 -7.11 -4.92
C SER A 135 3.12 -5.86 -5.80
N TRP A 136 3.91 -4.86 -5.43
CA TRP A 136 4.03 -3.60 -6.17
C TRP A 136 4.76 -3.77 -7.50
N LEU A 137 5.95 -4.37 -7.47
CA LEU A 137 6.76 -4.54 -8.69
C LEU A 137 6.07 -5.43 -9.73
N LEU A 138 5.34 -6.45 -9.28
CA LEU A 138 4.60 -7.34 -10.18
C LEU A 138 3.52 -6.60 -10.98
N GLN A 139 2.96 -5.51 -10.43
CA GLN A 139 1.99 -4.65 -11.12
C GLN A 139 2.62 -3.73 -12.18
N ASP A 140 3.95 -3.64 -12.22
CA ASP A 140 4.68 -2.94 -13.29
C ASP A 140 5.16 -3.89 -14.40
N MET A 141 5.01 -5.21 -14.20
CA MET A 141 5.36 -6.24 -15.18
C MET A 141 4.22 -6.53 -16.17
N VAL A 142 4.57 -7.13 -17.30
CA VAL A 142 3.65 -7.73 -18.27
C VAL A 142 4.00 -9.21 -18.51
N GLU A 143 3.09 -9.97 -19.12
CA GLU A 143 3.36 -11.38 -19.49
C GLU A 143 4.65 -11.53 -20.30
N GLY A 144 5.48 -12.47 -19.88
CA GLY A 144 6.81 -12.77 -20.42
C GLY A 144 7.96 -12.00 -19.78
N ASP A 145 7.70 -11.00 -18.93
CA ASP A 145 8.75 -10.32 -18.18
C ASP A 145 9.41 -11.29 -17.20
N ARG A 146 10.73 -11.19 -17.08
CA ARG A 146 11.49 -11.85 -16.01
C ARG A 146 12.37 -10.83 -15.31
N TRP A 147 12.15 -10.62 -14.02
CA TRP A 147 12.85 -9.61 -13.22
C TRP A 147 13.52 -10.26 -12.01
N GLU A 148 14.66 -9.73 -11.61
CA GLU A 148 15.23 -9.93 -10.27
C GLU A 148 14.89 -8.70 -9.41
N MET A 149 14.31 -8.92 -8.24
CA MET A 149 13.81 -7.87 -7.34
C MET A 149 14.54 -7.96 -6.01
N TYR A 150 14.92 -6.82 -5.45
CA TYR A 150 15.62 -6.76 -4.17
C TYR A 150 14.80 -5.91 -3.19
N LEU A 151 14.28 -6.57 -2.17
CA LEU A 151 13.25 -6.04 -1.28
C LEU A 151 13.86 -5.76 0.09
N PRO A 152 13.90 -4.51 0.58
CA PRO A 152 14.23 -4.22 1.97
C PRO A 152 13.13 -4.77 2.90
N ALA A 153 13.46 -4.97 4.18
CA ALA A 153 12.57 -5.54 5.19
C ALA A 153 11.21 -4.81 5.28
N GLU A 154 11.19 -3.48 5.13
CA GLU A 154 10.01 -2.61 5.09
C GLU A 154 9.00 -2.96 3.97
N TYR A 155 9.47 -3.65 2.93
CA TYR A 155 8.68 -4.15 1.81
C TYR A 155 8.66 -5.69 1.74
N ALA A 156 9.19 -6.36 2.76
CA ALA A 156 9.25 -7.82 2.89
C ALA A 156 8.55 -8.27 4.20
N TYR A 157 9.21 -9.06 5.04
CA TYR A 157 8.67 -9.61 6.29
C TYR A 157 8.90 -8.73 7.54
N GLY A 158 9.45 -7.53 7.36
CA GLY A 158 9.52 -6.50 8.40
C GLY A 158 10.37 -6.87 9.61
N ALA A 159 10.00 -6.31 10.77
CA ALA A 159 10.71 -6.45 12.04
C ALA A 159 10.63 -7.86 12.63
N GLU A 160 9.56 -8.58 12.32
CA GLU A 160 9.27 -9.88 12.95
C GLU A 160 9.89 -11.04 12.17
N GLY A 161 10.09 -10.88 10.86
CA GLY A 161 10.47 -11.98 9.98
C GLY A 161 9.32 -12.98 9.78
N GLU A 162 9.61 -14.10 9.13
CA GLU A 162 8.65 -15.19 8.95
C GLU A 162 9.36 -16.53 8.69
N ALA A 163 9.02 -17.56 9.46
CA ALA A 163 9.56 -18.91 9.30
C ALA A 163 11.11 -18.93 9.20
N ALA A 164 11.66 -19.21 8.02
CA ALA A 164 13.10 -19.26 7.76
C ALA A 164 13.73 -17.88 7.48
N VAL A 165 12.92 -16.81 7.41
CA VAL A 165 13.37 -15.43 7.20
C VAL A 165 13.56 -14.73 8.54
N PRO A 166 14.78 -14.36 8.92
CA PRO A 166 15.02 -13.61 10.14
C PRO A 166 14.34 -12.24 10.15
N PRO A 167 14.06 -11.68 11.34
CA PRO A 167 13.79 -10.25 11.53
C PRO A 167 14.68 -9.35 10.66
N HIS A 168 14.12 -8.26 10.15
CA HIS A 168 14.86 -7.19 9.48
C HIS A 168 15.62 -7.60 8.19
N SER A 169 15.35 -8.78 7.65
CA SER A 169 16.04 -9.31 6.48
C SER A 169 15.56 -8.67 5.17
N ALA A 170 16.52 -8.34 4.30
CA ALA A 170 16.25 -8.09 2.88
C ALA A 170 16.01 -9.42 2.14
N LEU A 171 15.28 -9.36 1.02
CA LEU A 171 15.01 -10.51 0.16
C LEU A 171 15.49 -10.25 -1.28
N ILE A 172 15.85 -11.33 -1.96
CA ILE A 172 16.01 -11.39 -3.41
C ILE A 172 14.87 -12.25 -3.94
N VAL A 173 14.15 -11.74 -4.94
CA VAL A 173 13.08 -12.49 -5.62
C VAL A 173 13.31 -12.41 -7.12
N GLU A 174 13.62 -13.54 -7.72
CA GLU A 174 13.58 -13.70 -9.16
C GLU A 174 12.18 -14.17 -9.57
N CYS A 175 11.55 -13.54 -10.55
CA CYS A 175 10.20 -13.84 -10.98
C CYS A 175 10.08 -13.75 -12.51
N GLU A 176 9.47 -14.76 -13.14
CA GLU A 176 8.98 -14.70 -14.53
C GLU A 176 7.45 -14.73 -14.52
N LEU A 177 6.82 -13.68 -15.06
CA LEU A 177 5.38 -13.57 -15.15
C LEU A 177 4.90 -14.30 -16.41
N LEU A 178 4.16 -15.39 -16.24
CA LEU A 178 3.74 -16.25 -17.34
C LEU A 178 2.37 -15.84 -17.89
N GLU A 179 1.44 -15.50 -16.99
CA GLU A 179 0.05 -15.23 -17.36
C GLU A 179 -0.58 -14.23 -16.39
N VAL A 180 -1.43 -13.35 -16.92
CA VAL A 180 -2.29 -12.42 -16.18
C VAL A 180 -3.75 -12.66 -16.58
N GLU A 181 -4.50 -13.29 -15.67
CA GLU A 181 -5.94 -13.50 -15.78
C GLU A 181 -6.73 -12.37 -15.10
N GLY A 182 -7.94 -12.09 -15.59
CA GLY A 182 -8.87 -11.15 -14.96
C GLY A 182 -8.67 -9.67 -15.34
N VAL A 183 -7.75 -9.34 -16.24
CA VAL A 183 -7.77 -8.05 -16.94
C VAL A 183 -8.88 -8.13 -17.97
N SER A 184 -9.87 -7.22 -17.94
CA SER A 184 -10.93 -7.22 -18.95
C SER A 184 -10.31 -7.15 -20.35
N LYS A 185 -10.32 -8.25 -21.09
CA LYS A 185 -9.82 -8.37 -22.49
C LYS A 185 -10.72 -7.63 -23.48
N LEU A 186 -11.25 -6.46 -23.11
CA LEU A 186 -12.04 -5.66 -24.01
C LEU A 186 -11.10 -4.78 -24.83
N PRO A 187 -11.08 -4.92 -26.17
CA PRO A 187 -10.32 -4.03 -27.02
C PRO A 187 -10.80 -2.59 -26.83
N ARG A 188 -9.86 -1.63 -26.82
CA ARG A 188 -10.11 -0.19 -26.67
C ARG A 188 -11.13 0.38 -27.67
N SER A 189 -11.51 -0.35 -28.72
CA SER A 189 -12.45 0.08 -29.75
C SER A 189 -13.94 0.04 -29.35
N VAL A 190 -14.32 -0.57 -28.23
CA VAL A 190 -15.75 -0.69 -27.84
C VAL A 190 -16.27 0.53 -27.04
N ARG A 191 -15.44 1.56 -26.78
CA ARG A 191 -15.88 2.80 -26.10
C ARG A 191 -16.41 3.90 -27.03
N ALA A 192 -16.62 3.61 -28.31
CA ALA A 192 -17.23 4.56 -29.24
C ALA A 192 -18.43 3.92 -29.93
N HIS A 193 -19.56 3.75 -29.22
CA HIS A 193 -20.90 3.65 -29.85
C HIS A 193 -22.09 3.71 -28.88
N GLU A 194 -21.98 4.41 -27.74
CA GLU A 194 -23.13 4.62 -26.85
C GLU A 194 -23.31 6.11 -26.54
N THR A 195 -23.55 6.89 -27.59
CA THR A 195 -24.15 8.24 -27.55
C THR A 195 -24.77 8.54 -28.93
N ALA A 196 -25.74 7.73 -29.34
CA ALA A 196 -26.67 8.10 -30.41
C ALA A 196 -27.89 7.18 -30.35
N ASN A 197 -28.75 7.36 -29.33
CA ASN A 197 -30.19 7.11 -29.42
C ASN A 197 -30.88 7.63 -28.15
N ALA A 198 -31.02 8.94 -28.11
CA ALA A 198 -31.97 9.74 -27.35
C ALA A 198 -32.08 11.03 -28.19
N GLU A 199 -33.19 11.45 -28.77
CA GLU A 199 -34.61 11.12 -28.66
C GLU A 199 -35.28 11.38 -30.02
N LEU A 200 -36.53 10.91 -30.15
CA LEU A 200 -37.52 11.31 -31.16
C LEU A 200 -37.89 12.80 -31.06
#